data_AF-A0A226WWI0-F1
#
_entry.id   AF-A0A226WWI0-F1
#
_cell.length_a   1.000
_cell.length_b   1.000
_cell.length_c   1.000
_cell.angle_alpha   90.00
_cell.angle_beta   90.00
_cell.angle_gamma   90.00
#
_symmetry.space_group_name_H-M   'P 1'
#
loop_
_entity.id
_entity.type
_entity.pdbx_description
1 polymer ?
#
loop_
_entity_poly.entity_id
_entity_poly.type
_entity_poly.pdbx_seq_one_letter_code
_entity_poly.pdbx_strand_id
1 'polypeptide(L)'
;MASLNCGHDGDFWIAHALNCIPDEIWDEHGDRFAFVSTTDSDGRRLGRAFTAGKHIIVLADRVIPRGPVAEDHPGVRYLNFVVLHEVAHAVRDHRPPSEITPEANQAQEDEANALAFEWFNAYLATRTANGLALYTADELNEAQEHMRSRMIAASQAPW
;
A
#
# COMPACT_ATOMS: atom_id res chain seq x y z
N MET A 1 -17.01 3.27 1.60
CA MET A 1 -15.86 3.98 1.01
C MET A 1 -14.77 4.07 2.07
N ALA A 2 -13.52 3.76 1.70
CA ALA A 2 -12.40 3.75 2.62
C ALA A 2 -12.19 5.11 3.29
N SER A 3 -11.67 5.10 4.51
CA SER A 3 -11.29 6.32 5.23
C SER A 3 -9.83 6.65 5.02
N LEU A 4 -9.52 7.84 4.51
CA LEU A 4 -8.15 8.26 4.19
C LEU A 4 -7.71 9.37 5.14
N ASN A 5 -6.47 9.29 5.61
CA ASN A 5 -5.87 10.27 6.52
C ASN A 5 -4.34 10.26 6.37
N CYS A 6 -3.89 10.44 5.12
CA CYS A 6 -2.51 10.25 4.67
C CYS A 6 -1.90 11.50 4.05
N GLY A 7 -2.46 12.69 4.30
CA GLY A 7 -2.00 13.95 3.70
C GLY A 7 -2.48 14.11 2.26
N HIS A 8 -2.22 15.27 1.65
CA HIS A 8 -2.82 15.60 0.34
C HIS A 8 -2.38 14.62 -0.76
N ASP A 9 -1.08 14.43 -0.94
CA ASP A 9 -0.53 13.54 -1.96
C ASP A 9 -0.85 12.07 -1.64
N GLY A 10 -0.83 11.69 -0.36
CA GLY A 10 -1.12 10.33 0.09
C GLY A 10 -2.57 9.95 -0.18
N ASP A 11 -3.53 10.79 0.22
CA ASP A 11 -4.95 10.53 0.00
C ASP A 11 -5.27 10.41 -1.50
N PHE A 12 -4.66 11.26 -2.34
CA PHE A 12 -4.81 11.20 -3.79
C PHE A 12 -4.33 9.85 -4.36
N TRP A 13 -3.09 9.46 -4.06
CA TRP A 13 -2.52 8.24 -4.65
C TRP A 13 -3.09 6.96 -4.04
N ILE A 14 -3.50 6.96 -2.78
CA ILE A 14 -4.19 5.80 -2.20
C ILE A 14 -5.56 5.65 -2.85
N ALA A 15 -6.34 6.73 -3.02
CA ALA A 15 -7.59 6.65 -3.75
C ALA A 15 -7.40 6.11 -5.18
N HIS A 16 -6.28 6.46 -5.82
CA HIS A 16 -5.91 5.89 -7.11
C HIS A 16 -5.61 4.38 -7.01
N ALA A 17 -4.77 3.95 -6.05
CA ALA A 17 -4.43 2.55 -5.83
C ALA A 17 -5.66 1.66 -5.57
N LEU A 18 -6.67 2.19 -4.86
CA LEU A 18 -7.89 1.45 -4.57
C LEU A 18 -8.72 1.13 -5.82
N ASN A 19 -8.54 1.86 -6.93
CA ASN A 19 -9.17 1.50 -8.23
C ASN A 19 -8.56 0.24 -8.87
N CYS A 20 -7.46 -0.29 -8.32
CA CYS A 20 -6.88 -1.55 -8.78
C CYS A 20 -7.54 -2.77 -8.14
N ILE A 21 -8.33 -2.59 -7.08
CA ILE A 21 -9.03 -3.68 -6.38
C ILE A 21 -10.22 -4.14 -7.23
N PRO A 22 -10.45 -5.46 -7.41
CA PRO A 22 -11.64 -5.96 -8.08
C PRO A 22 -12.93 -5.45 -7.42
N ASP A 23 -13.94 -5.11 -8.24
CA ASP A 23 -15.19 -4.50 -7.78
C ASP A 23 -15.87 -5.34 -6.69
N GLU A 24 -15.87 -6.67 -6.83
CA GLU A 24 -16.46 -7.58 -5.84
C GLU A 24 -15.78 -7.51 -4.47
N ILE A 25 -14.46 -7.36 -4.43
CA ILE A 25 -13.70 -7.21 -3.19
C ILE A 25 -13.93 -5.83 -2.59
N TRP A 26 -13.99 -4.80 -3.45
CA TRP A 26 -14.23 -3.44 -3.01
C TRP A 26 -15.63 -3.25 -2.42
N ASP A 27 -16.65 -3.83 -3.06
CA ASP A 27 -18.04 -3.76 -2.59
C ASP A 27 -18.23 -4.49 -1.26
N GLU A 28 -17.50 -5.59 -1.02
CA GLU A 28 -17.59 -6.36 0.22
C GLU A 28 -16.78 -5.72 1.38
N HIS A 29 -15.61 -5.15 1.10
CA HIS A 29 -14.66 -4.75 2.15
C HIS A 29 -14.33 -3.26 2.20
N GLY A 30 -14.64 -2.49 1.17
CA GLY A 30 -14.08 -1.14 0.96
C GLY A 30 -14.40 -0.12 2.05
N ASP A 31 -15.52 -0.26 2.78
CA ASP A 31 -15.87 0.59 3.91
C ASP A 31 -15.13 0.24 5.21
N ARG A 32 -14.51 -0.93 5.28
CA ARG A 32 -13.72 -1.42 6.41
C ARG A 32 -12.25 -0.99 6.34
N PHE A 33 -11.78 -0.39 5.25
CA PHE A 33 -10.39 0.07 5.16
C PHE A 33 -10.23 1.48 5.71
N ALA A 34 -9.18 1.68 6.51
CA ALA A 34 -8.77 2.99 7.01
C ALA A 34 -7.25 3.13 6.84
N PHE A 35 -6.83 4.08 6.01
CA PHE A 35 -5.42 4.36 5.74
C PHE A 35 -4.93 5.55 6.53
N VAL A 36 -3.73 5.42 7.10
CA VAL A 36 -3.09 6.47 7.90
C VAL A 36 -1.61 6.54 7.55
N SER A 37 -1.10 7.76 7.41
CA SER A 37 0.34 8.02 7.40
C SER A 37 0.63 9.29 8.19
N THR A 38 1.90 9.56 8.48
CA THR A 38 2.34 10.82 9.09
C THR A 38 2.68 11.87 8.03
N THR A 39 2.25 11.66 6.78
CA THR A 39 2.53 12.56 5.67
C THR A 39 1.84 13.88 5.98
N ASP A 40 2.64 14.94 6.14
CA ASP A 40 2.25 16.31 6.51
C ASP A 40 1.98 16.55 8.02
N SER A 41 2.34 15.60 8.91
CA SER A 41 2.21 15.77 10.36
C SER A 41 3.21 14.92 11.14
N ASP A 42 3.80 15.44 12.22
CA ASP A 42 4.72 14.64 13.06
C ASP A 42 4.03 13.50 13.84
N GLY A 43 2.69 13.44 13.83
CA GLY A 43 1.91 12.37 14.44
C GLY A 43 0.40 12.53 14.19
N ARG A 44 -0.34 11.43 14.31
CA ARG A 44 -1.82 11.43 14.16
C ARG A 44 -2.53 10.75 15.32
N ARG A 45 -3.62 11.37 15.79
CA ARG A 45 -4.56 10.75 16.74
C ARG A 45 -5.75 10.16 15.99
N LEU A 46 -5.97 8.86 16.11
CA LEU A 46 -7.12 8.19 15.50
C LEU A 46 -8.31 8.19 16.47
N GLY A 47 -9.42 8.78 16.04
CA GLY A 47 -10.66 8.83 16.82
C GLY A 47 -11.47 7.54 16.71
N ARG A 48 -12.34 7.26 17.69
CA ARG A 48 -13.18 6.05 17.71
C ARG A 48 -14.00 5.83 16.45
N ALA A 49 -14.58 6.90 15.89
CA ALA A 49 -15.37 6.82 14.65
C ALA A 49 -14.51 6.45 13.43
N PHE A 50 -13.22 6.83 13.43
CA PHE A 50 -12.30 6.45 12.38
C PHE A 50 -11.97 4.95 12.46
N THR A 51 -11.80 4.42 13.68
CA THR A 51 -11.29 3.05 13.89
C THR A 51 -12.35 1.96 14.03
N ALA A 52 -13.59 2.31 14.38
CA ALA A 52 -14.62 1.32 14.69
C ALA A 52 -14.93 0.41 13.49
N GLY A 53 -14.70 -0.90 13.66
CA GLY A 53 -14.98 -1.91 12.64
C GLY A 53 -14.03 -1.91 11.44
N LYS A 54 -12.93 -1.16 11.51
CA LYS A 54 -12.00 -0.99 10.39
C LYS A 54 -10.65 -1.65 10.60
N HIS A 55 -10.08 -2.11 9.50
CA HIS A 55 -8.68 -2.46 9.37
C HIS A 55 -7.86 -1.18 9.22
N ILE A 56 -6.99 -0.92 10.19
CA ILE A 56 -6.12 0.27 10.18
C ILE A 56 -4.83 -0.08 9.47
N ILE A 57 -4.66 0.45 8.27
CA ILE A 57 -3.48 0.26 7.43
C ILE A 57 -2.59 1.49 7.60
N VAL A 58 -1.39 1.27 8.12
CA VAL A 58 -0.43 2.35 8.39
C VAL A 58 0.65 2.33 7.31
N LEU A 59 0.72 3.40 6.53
CA LEU A 59 1.72 3.56 5.47
C LEU A 59 2.86 4.45 5.97
N ALA A 60 4.09 4.03 5.71
CA ALA A 60 5.25 4.85 6.00
C ALA A 60 5.35 6.04 5.03
N ASP A 61 5.59 7.25 5.53
CA ASP A 61 5.65 8.47 4.69
C ASP A 61 6.64 8.40 3.54
N ARG A 62 7.73 7.64 3.73
CA ARG A 62 8.76 7.45 2.72
C ARG A 62 8.27 6.75 1.46
N VAL A 63 7.17 5.99 1.55
CA VAL A 63 6.57 5.29 0.40
C VAL A 63 5.56 6.16 -0.36
N ILE A 64 5.11 7.27 0.23
CA ILE A 64 4.17 8.18 -0.43
C ILE A 64 4.96 9.13 -1.36
N PRO A 65 4.72 9.08 -2.67
CA PRO A 65 5.38 9.97 -3.61
C PRO A 65 4.90 11.40 -3.39
N ARG A 66 5.78 12.36 -3.69
CA ARG A 66 5.55 13.79 -3.41
C ARG A 66 5.51 14.61 -4.70
N GLY A 67 4.59 15.56 -4.75
CA GLY A 67 4.45 16.48 -5.87
C GLY A 67 3.88 15.83 -7.15
N PRO A 68 3.96 16.54 -8.29
CA PRO A 68 3.35 16.10 -9.54
C PRO A 68 4.17 14.99 -10.17
N VAL A 69 3.84 13.74 -9.85
CA VAL A 69 4.39 12.55 -10.49
C VAL A 69 3.33 11.88 -11.36
N ALA A 70 3.78 11.17 -12.40
CA ALA A 70 2.90 10.40 -13.28
C ALA A 70 2.65 8.98 -12.73
N GLU A 71 1.62 8.32 -13.23
CA GLU A 71 1.23 6.97 -12.82
C GLU A 71 2.31 5.91 -13.09
N ASP A 72 3.13 6.11 -14.13
CA ASP A 72 4.26 5.24 -14.48
C ASP A 72 5.50 5.49 -13.60
N HIS A 73 5.48 6.50 -12.72
CA HIS A 73 6.60 6.80 -11.84
C HIS A 73 6.85 5.61 -10.88
N PRO A 74 8.10 5.14 -10.72
CA PRO A 74 8.41 3.97 -9.90
C PRO A 74 7.89 4.07 -8.46
N GLY A 75 7.94 5.26 -7.85
CA GLY A 75 7.41 5.50 -6.51
C GLY A 75 5.87 5.37 -6.42
N VAL A 76 5.14 5.73 -7.48
CA VAL A 76 3.68 5.56 -7.53
C VAL A 76 3.34 4.10 -7.70
N ARG A 77 4.03 3.40 -8.62
CA ARG A 77 3.83 1.97 -8.85
C ARG A 77 4.13 1.15 -7.60
N TYR A 78 5.19 1.49 -6.88
CA TYR A 78 5.51 0.89 -5.59
C TYR A 78 4.44 1.18 -4.51
N LEU A 79 3.95 2.41 -4.41
CA LEU A 79 2.86 2.74 -3.48
C LEU A 79 1.59 1.93 -3.80
N ASN A 80 1.20 1.81 -5.07
CA ASN A 80 0.05 0.99 -5.47
C ASN A 80 0.21 -0.45 -4.99
N PHE A 81 1.39 -1.05 -5.22
CA PHE A 81 1.69 -2.39 -4.75
C PHE A 81 1.57 -2.51 -3.22
N VAL A 82 2.18 -1.60 -2.47
CA VAL A 82 2.14 -1.61 -0.99
C VAL A 82 0.70 -1.50 -0.48
N VAL A 83 -0.10 -0.58 -1.04
CA VAL A 83 -1.51 -0.43 -0.66
C VAL A 83 -2.28 -1.71 -0.89
N LEU A 84 -2.12 -2.33 -2.07
CA LEU A 84 -2.82 -3.56 -2.42
C LEU A 84 -2.37 -4.75 -1.58
N HIS A 85 -1.09 -4.83 -1.24
CA HIS A 85 -0.53 -5.86 -0.37
C HIS A 85 -1.16 -5.80 1.04
N GLU A 86 -1.24 -4.61 1.65
CA GLU A 86 -1.87 -4.45 2.97
C GLU A 86 -3.39 -4.70 2.92
N VAL A 87 -4.05 -4.30 1.83
CA VAL A 87 -5.46 -4.64 1.59
C VAL A 87 -5.64 -6.16 1.48
N ALA A 88 -4.72 -6.87 0.82
CA ALA A 88 -4.78 -8.32 0.71
C ALA A 88 -4.71 -8.98 2.10
N HIS A 89 -3.80 -8.53 2.97
CA HIS A 89 -3.78 -8.99 4.37
C HIS A 89 -5.13 -8.75 5.08
N ALA A 90 -5.73 -7.57 4.90
CA ALA A 90 -6.99 -7.20 5.54
C ALA A 90 -8.20 -8.00 5.02
N VAL A 91 -8.26 -8.28 3.71
CA VAL A 91 -9.31 -9.07 3.05
C VAL A 91 -9.21 -10.54 3.46
N ARG A 92 -7.98 -11.07 3.55
CA ARG A 92 -7.72 -12.47 3.91
C ARG A 92 -7.74 -12.73 5.42
N ASP A 93 -7.93 -11.68 6.22
CA ASP A 93 -7.91 -11.75 7.70
C ASP A 93 -6.62 -12.41 8.22
N HIS A 94 -5.50 -12.06 7.58
CA HIS A 94 -4.18 -12.57 7.94
C HIS A 94 -3.83 -12.19 9.38
N ARG A 95 -3.21 -13.14 10.10
CA ARG A 95 -2.87 -12.95 11.52
C ARG A 95 -1.58 -12.14 11.68
N PRO A 96 -1.43 -11.38 12.77
CA PRO A 96 -0.20 -10.64 13.04
C PRO A 96 1.03 -11.57 13.08
N PRO A 97 2.20 -11.13 12.59
CA PRO A 97 3.42 -11.94 12.59
C PRO A 97 3.83 -12.44 13.99
N SER A 98 3.47 -11.70 15.05
CA SER A 98 3.76 -12.07 16.44
C SER A 98 2.91 -13.24 16.97
N GLU A 99 1.86 -13.64 16.26
CA GLU A 99 0.91 -14.68 16.69
C GLU A 99 1.07 -16.01 15.95
N ILE A 100 1.97 -16.06 14.97
CA ILE A 100 2.15 -17.20 14.06
C ILE A 100 3.64 -17.54 13.91
N THR A 101 3.92 -18.71 13.33
CA THR A 101 5.32 -19.10 13.06
C THR A 101 5.87 -18.30 11.88
N PRO A 102 7.21 -18.17 11.76
CA PRO A 102 7.82 -17.51 10.61
C PRO A 102 7.40 -18.10 9.26
N GLU A 103 7.25 -19.43 9.17
CA GLU A 103 6.83 -20.12 7.95
C GLU A 103 5.37 -19.80 7.59
N ALA A 104 4.48 -19.75 8.59
CA ALA A 104 3.10 -19.34 8.40
C ALA A 104 3.00 -17.86 8.00
N ASN A 105 3.84 -17.01 8.59
CA ASN A 105 3.92 -15.61 8.18
C ASN A 105 4.36 -15.50 6.73
N GLN A 106 5.43 -16.20 6.33
CA GLN A 106 5.91 -16.18 4.95
C GLN A 106 4.81 -16.61 3.96
N ALA A 107 4.01 -17.63 4.30
CA ALA A 107 2.89 -18.03 3.47
C ALA A 107 1.83 -16.91 3.32
N GLN A 108 1.52 -16.17 4.38
CA GLN A 108 0.62 -15.00 4.31
C GLN A 108 1.22 -13.86 3.46
N GLU A 109 2.52 -13.60 3.58
CA GLU A 109 3.23 -12.60 2.77
C GLU A 109 3.22 -12.97 1.29
N ASP A 110 3.45 -14.25 0.97
CA ASP A 110 3.45 -14.77 -0.40
C ASP A 110 2.05 -14.67 -1.02
N GLU A 111 1.00 -15.00 -0.26
CA GLU A 111 -0.40 -14.84 -0.68
C GLU A 111 -0.76 -13.36 -0.90
N ALA A 112 -0.39 -12.47 0.02
CA ALA A 112 -0.64 -11.04 -0.12
C ALA A 112 0.10 -10.44 -1.33
N ASN A 113 1.36 -10.85 -1.55
CA ASN A 113 2.12 -10.45 -2.74
C ASN A 113 1.46 -10.93 -4.03
N ALA A 114 1.04 -12.20 -4.07
CA ALA A 114 0.38 -12.77 -5.26
C ALA A 114 -0.89 -12.00 -5.62
N LEU A 115 -1.75 -11.71 -4.63
CA LEU A 115 -2.97 -10.92 -4.84
C LEU A 115 -2.67 -9.47 -5.25
N ALA A 116 -1.69 -8.83 -4.62
CA ALA A 116 -1.29 -7.47 -4.99
C ALA A 116 -0.79 -7.39 -6.44
N PHE A 117 0.03 -8.35 -6.88
CA PHE A 117 0.46 -8.45 -8.27
C PHE A 117 -0.72 -8.72 -9.21
N GLU A 118 -1.61 -9.65 -8.85
CA GLU A 118 -2.78 -9.99 -9.66
C GLU A 118 -3.66 -8.76 -9.89
N TRP A 119 -4.08 -8.09 -8.83
CA TRP A 119 -4.97 -6.92 -8.90
C TRP A 119 -4.32 -5.76 -9.64
N PHE A 120 -3.05 -5.46 -9.32
CA PHE A 120 -2.37 -4.35 -9.98
C PHE A 120 -2.15 -4.61 -11.47
N ASN A 121 -1.73 -5.83 -11.83
CA ASN A 121 -1.49 -6.17 -13.23
C ASN A 121 -2.78 -6.33 -14.03
N ALA A 122 -3.88 -6.77 -13.41
CA ALA A 122 -5.20 -6.75 -14.04
C ALA A 122 -5.60 -5.30 -14.38
N TYR A 123 -5.44 -4.37 -13.45
CA TYR A 123 -5.66 -2.94 -13.70
C TYR A 123 -4.74 -2.41 -14.82
N LEU A 124 -3.43 -2.64 -14.74
CA LEU A 124 -2.47 -2.18 -15.75
C LEU A 124 -2.76 -2.77 -17.13
N ALA A 125 -3.22 -4.01 -17.21
CA ALA A 125 -3.61 -4.63 -18.48
C ALA A 125 -4.73 -3.85 -19.19
N THR A 126 -5.68 -3.26 -18.45
CA THR A 126 -6.71 -2.37 -19.03
C THR A 126 -6.15 -1.04 -19.53
N ARG A 127 -4.96 -0.64 -19.06
CA ARG A 127 -4.27 0.60 -19.39
C ARG A 127 -3.13 0.41 -20.40
N THR A 128 -2.89 -0.82 -20.88
CA THR A 128 -1.80 -1.12 -21.83
C THR A 128 -1.87 -0.26 -23.10
N ALA A 129 -3.09 0.10 -23.54
CA ALA A 129 -3.28 1.02 -24.68
C ALA A 129 -2.70 2.44 -24.43
N ASN A 130 -2.50 2.81 -23.16
CA ASN A 130 -1.87 4.06 -22.72
C ASN A 130 -0.36 3.92 -22.48
N GLY A 131 0.25 2.78 -22.84
CA GLY A 131 1.70 2.56 -22.75
C GLY A 131 2.20 2.15 -21.36
N LEU A 132 1.32 1.87 -20.39
CA LEU A 132 1.72 1.38 -19.07
C LEU A 132 2.12 -0.10 -19.14
N ALA A 133 3.34 -0.42 -18.72
CA ALA A 133 3.82 -1.79 -18.59
C ALA A 133 3.30 -2.46 -17.31
N LEU A 134 3.18 -3.79 -17.36
CA LEU A 134 2.89 -4.62 -16.18
C LEU A 134 3.97 -4.42 -15.10
N TYR A 135 3.56 -4.52 -13.85
CA TYR A 135 4.43 -4.43 -12.69
C TYR A 135 5.12 -5.77 -12.42
N THR A 136 6.42 -5.70 -12.18
CA THR A 136 7.30 -6.88 -12.10
C THR A 136 7.91 -7.08 -10.71
N ALA A 137 8.39 -8.30 -10.45
CA ALA A 137 9.14 -8.59 -9.24
C ALA A 137 10.47 -7.81 -9.17
N ASP A 138 11.10 -7.54 -10.31
CA ASP A 138 12.33 -6.75 -10.37
C ASP A 138 12.08 -5.30 -9.93
N GLU A 139 11.02 -4.67 -10.45
CA GLU A 139 10.60 -3.33 -9.99
C GLU A 139 10.31 -3.29 -8.48
N LEU A 140 9.64 -4.32 -7.95
CA LEU A 140 9.38 -4.42 -6.52
C LEU A 140 10.68 -4.52 -5.72
N ASN A 141 11.61 -5.39 -6.15
CA ASN A 141 12.89 -5.59 -5.48
C ASN A 141 13.72 -4.30 -5.47
N GLU A 142 13.82 -3.62 -6.62
CA GLU A 142 14.53 -2.34 -6.74
C GLU A 142 13.92 -1.28 -5.81
N ALA A 143 12.59 -1.16 -5.77
CA ALA A 143 11.92 -0.21 -4.91
C ALA A 143 12.13 -0.52 -3.41
N GLN A 144 12.06 -1.80 -3.02
CA GLN A 144 12.32 -2.22 -1.64
C GLN A 144 13.77 -1.97 -1.21
N GLU A 145 14.74 -2.24 -2.09
CA GLU A 145 16.16 -1.95 -1.84
C GLU A 145 16.40 -0.44 -1.68
N HIS A 146 15.79 0.37 -2.55
CA HIS A 146 15.85 1.82 -2.46
C HIS A 146 15.29 2.34 -1.12
N MET A 147 14.11 1.84 -0.70
CA MET A 147 13.49 2.24 0.57
C MET A 147 14.31 1.80 1.78
N ARG A 148 14.90 0.60 1.75
CA ARG A 148 15.79 0.10 2.81
C ARG A 148 17.02 0.97 2.95
N SER A 149 17.63 1.36 1.82
CA SER A 149 18.79 2.25 1.78
C SER A 149 18.48 3.62 2.39
N ARG A 150 17.32 4.21 2.06
CA ARG A 150 16.86 5.47 2.67
C ARG A 150 16.66 5.37 4.18
N MET A 151 16.12 4.26 4.65
CA MET A 151 15.91 4.03 6.08
C MET A 151 17.24 3.91 6.84
N ILE A 152 18.22 3.21 6.28
CA ILE A 152 19.58 3.09 6.85
C ILE A 152 20.26 4.46 6.87
N ALA A 153 20.17 5.24 5.79
CA ALA A 153 20.75 6.58 5.76
C ALA A 153 20.12 7.51 6.81
N ALA A 154 18.80 7.45 6.98
CA ALA A 154 18.09 8.24 7.98
C ALA A 154 18.44 7.87 9.42
N SER A 155 18.67 6.58 9.72
CA SER A 155 19.06 6.14 11.06
C SER A 155 20.51 6.49 11.44
N GLN A 156 21.33 6.84 10.45
CA GLN A 156 22.74 7.25 10.64
C GLN A 156 22.92 8.77 10.66
N ALA A 157 21.89 9.54 10.31
CA ALA A 157 21.96 11.00 10.33
C ALA A 157 22.03 11.53 11.78
N PRO A 158 22.97 12.44 12.10
CA PRO A 158 22.94 13.14 13.38
C PRO A 158 21.69 14.03 13.45
N TRP A 159 21.00 13.99 14.59
CA TRP A 159 19.80 14.78 14.90
C TRP A 159 20.06 16.28 14.87
#